data_AF-A0A7C8ZU61-F1
#
_entry.id   AF-A0A7C8ZU61-F1
#
_cell.length_a   1.000
_cell.length_b   1.000
_cell.length_c   1.000
_cell.angle_alpha   90.00
_cell.angle_beta   90.00
_cell.angle_gamma   90.00
#
_symmetry.space_group_name_H-M   'P 1'
#
loop_
_entity.id
_entity.type
_entity.pdbx_description
1 polymer ?
#
loop_
_entity_poly.entity_id
_entity_poly.type
_entity_poly.pdbx_seq_one_letter_code
_entity_poly.pdbx_strand_id
1 'polypeptide(L)'
;GALELHCLTGSRAHERYVAPQVRKIYEKLPEVYHSTERISLVSSFMGSLLIGGYACIDETDGAGMNLMDIKERQWSNVALEATAPYLEQKLGKLAPSYAVSGFIAPYFANRFHFDKNCLVIQWSGDNPNSLAGLTLEAGDLAISLGTSDTVFGITDEPQPCLESHVFPIPVDTKGFMVMLVYKNGSLTREGALTYWFNPQLLLQWHHI
;
A
#
# COMPACT_ATOMS: atom_id res chain seq x y z
N GLY A 1 -17.60 4.27 11.99
CA GLY A 1 -18.04 2.93 11.48
C GLY A 1 -17.18 2.48 10.29
N ALA A 2 -17.43 1.30 9.69
CA ALA A 2 -16.56 0.78 8.61
C ALA A 2 -16.53 1.67 7.35
N LEU A 3 -17.69 2.19 6.93
CA LEU A 3 -17.78 3.10 5.79
C LEU A 3 -17.11 4.45 6.07
N GLU A 4 -17.27 4.98 7.27
CA GLU A 4 -16.63 6.23 7.69
C GLU A 4 -15.10 6.13 7.69
N LEU A 5 -14.56 5.01 8.16
CA LEU A 5 -13.12 4.74 8.07
C LEU A 5 -12.68 4.62 6.60
N HIS A 6 -13.49 4.00 5.73
CA HIS A 6 -13.21 3.97 4.29
C HIS A 6 -13.18 5.37 3.67
N CYS A 7 -14.18 6.20 3.96
CA CYS A 7 -14.22 7.58 3.48
C CYS A 7 -13.00 8.40 3.91
N LEU A 8 -12.48 8.13 5.11
CA LEU A 8 -11.31 8.81 5.68
C LEU A 8 -10.00 8.28 5.10
N THR A 9 -9.80 6.95 5.13
CA THR A 9 -8.48 6.33 4.87
C THR A 9 -8.42 5.53 3.57
N GLY A 10 -9.45 5.60 2.74
CA GLY A 10 -9.55 4.84 1.49
C GLY A 10 -9.76 3.34 1.66
N SER A 11 -9.99 2.84 2.87
CA SER A 11 -10.21 1.41 3.14
C SER A 11 -10.96 1.22 4.44
N ARG A 12 -11.82 0.19 4.52
CA ARG A 12 -12.29 -0.26 5.84
C ARG A 12 -11.12 -0.85 6.64
N ALA A 13 -11.36 -1.16 7.91
CA ALA A 13 -10.36 -1.86 8.72
C ALA A 13 -10.09 -3.25 8.14
N HIS A 14 -8.82 -3.54 7.88
CA HIS A 14 -8.34 -4.85 7.48
C HIS A 14 -7.25 -5.31 8.44
N GLU A 15 -7.26 -6.58 8.81
CA GLU A 15 -6.36 -7.14 9.81
C GLU A 15 -4.89 -6.94 9.42
N ARG A 16 -4.57 -6.95 8.12
CA ARG A 16 -3.20 -6.76 7.62
C ARG A 16 -2.70 -5.31 7.67
N TYR A 17 -3.58 -4.33 7.85
CA TYR A 17 -3.21 -2.91 7.85
C TYR A 17 -2.46 -2.56 9.14
N VAL A 18 -1.65 -1.51 9.08
CA VAL A 18 -0.73 -1.17 10.17
C VAL A 18 -1.46 -0.80 11.46
N ALA A 19 -2.55 -0.03 11.40
CA ALA A 19 -3.28 0.37 12.61
C ALA A 19 -3.70 -0.84 13.48
N PRO A 20 -4.41 -1.86 12.95
CA PRO A 20 -4.71 -3.07 13.73
C PRO A 20 -3.49 -3.80 14.29
N GLN A 21 -2.37 -3.84 13.55
CA GLN A 21 -1.13 -4.49 14.02
C GLN A 21 -0.48 -3.71 15.16
N VAL A 22 -0.39 -2.38 15.03
CA VAL A 22 0.14 -1.49 16.08
C VAL A 22 -0.76 -1.55 17.32
N ARG A 23 -2.08 -1.51 17.15
CA ARG A 23 -3.04 -1.64 18.25
C ARG A 23 -2.83 -2.94 19.02
N LYS A 24 -2.67 -4.05 18.31
CA LYS A 24 -2.41 -5.36 18.90
C LYS A 24 -1.08 -5.38 19.68
N ILE A 25 -0.01 -4.77 19.15
CA ILE A 25 1.27 -4.66 19.86
C ILE A 25 1.11 -3.82 21.11
N TYR A 26 0.43 -2.67 21.03
CA TYR A 26 0.18 -1.81 22.18
C TYR A 26 -0.62 -2.54 23.28
N GLU A 27 -1.67 -3.28 22.92
CA GLU A 27 -2.52 -3.98 23.90
C GLU A 27 -1.85 -5.22 24.50
N LYS A 28 -1.07 -5.97 23.72
CA LYS A 28 -0.51 -7.26 24.15
C LYS A 28 0.94 -7.19 24.61
N LEU A 29 1.71 -6.23 24.10
CA LEU A 29 3.14 -6.04 24.34
C LEU A 29 3.45 -4.55 24.60
N PRO A 30 2.83 -3.91 25.61
CA PRO A 30 2.94 -2.47 25.84
C PRO A 30 4.39 -2.02 26.06
N GLU A 31 5.22 -2.81 26.75
CA GLU A 31 6.64 -2.49 26.97
C GLU A 31 7.43 -2.36 25.66
N VAL A 32 7.11 -3.20 24.68
CA VAL A 32 7.72 -3.12 23.33
C VAL A 32 7.30 -1.83 22.67
N TYR A 33 6.00 -1.49 22.71
CA TYR A 33 5.49 -0.25 22.12
C TYR A 33 6.09 0.99 22.78
N HIS A 34 6.20 1.01 24.11
CA HIS A 34 6.78 2.12 24.86
C HIS A 34 8.27 2.28 24.57
N SER A 35 9.00 1.18 24.40
CA SER A 35 10.42 1.18 24.02
C SER A 35 10.68 1.41 22.53
N THR A 36 9.63 1.55 21.70
CA THR A 36 9.77 1.77 20.26
C THR A 36 9.88 3.26 19.95
N GLU A 37 10.99 3.71 19.38
CA GLU A 37 11.16 5.11 18.96
C GLU A 37 10.60 5.41 17.56
N ARG A 38 10.61 4.41 16.66
CA ARG A 38 10.20 4.56 15.25
C ARG A 38 9.38 3.35 14.78
N ILE A 39 8.32 3.61 14.03
CA ILE A 39 7.55 2.60 13.30
C ILE A 39 7.64 2.96 11.81
N SER A 40 8.05 1.98 11.01
CA SER A 40 8.25 2.12 9.56
C SER A 40 7.47 1.04 8.82
N LEU A 41 6.94 1.39 7.64
CA LEU A 41 6.61 0.40 6.62
C LEU A 41 7.90 -0.19 6.06
N VAL A 42 7.83 -1.39 5.47
CA VAL A 42 9.00 -2.04 4.85
C VAL A 42 9.64 -1.12 3.80
N SER A 43 8.84 -0.42 3.00
CA SER A 43 9.27 0.63 2.07
C SER A 43 10.15 1.69 2.75
N SER A 44 9.59 2.43 3.70
CA SER A 44 10.30 3.47 4.45
C SER A 44 11.48 2.94 5.26
N PHE A 45 11.43 1.69 5.75
CA PHE A 45 12.56 1.05 6.42
C PHE A 45 13.73 0.83 5.45
N MET A 46 13.46 0.32 4.24
CA MET A 46 14.48 0.16 3.21
C MET A 46 15.05 1.51 2.75
N GLY A 47 14.20 2.52 2.57
CA GLY A 47 14.64 3.89 2.31
C GLY A 47 15.56 4.42 3.42
N SER A 48 15.21 4.12 4.68
CA SER A 48 15.99 4.53 5.87
C SER A 48 17.40 3.93 5.88
N LEU A 49 17.52 2.65 5.50
CA LEU A 49 18.82 1.99 5.38
C LEU A 49 19.70 2.70 4.34
N LEU A 50 19.14 3.07 3.19
CA LEU A 50 19.88 3.71 2.10
C LEU A 50 20.37 5.11 2.45
N ILE A 51 19.58 5.91 3.17
CA ILE A 51 19.97 7.27 3.58
C ILE A 51 20.76 7.31 4.90
N GLY A 52 20.78 6.22 5.67
CA GLY A 52 21.44 6.15 6.97
C GLY A 52 20.74 6.97 8.06
N GLY A 53 19.42 7.09 7.97
CA GLY A 53 18.56 7.88 8.87
C GLY A 53 17.09 7.52 8.63
N TYR A 54 16.13 8.11 9.37
CA TYR A 54 14.72 7.75 9.16
C TYR A 54 14.12 8.42 7.93
N ALA A 55 13.83 7.61 6.92
CA ALA A 55 12.99 8.02 5.81
C ALA A 55 11.54 8.23 6.29
N CYS A 56 10.82 9.07 5.54
CA CYS A 56 9.38 9.24 5.77
C CYS A 56 8.63 8.05 5.19
N ILE A 57 7.42 7.84 5.68
CA ILE A 57 6.42 7.03 4.98
C ILE A 57 5.86 7.92 3.87
N ASP A 58 5.75 7.41 2.66
CA ASP A 58 5.15 8.19 1.58
C ASP A 58 3.62 8.21 1.67
N GLU A 59 3.00 9.22 1.06
CA GLU A 59 1.55 9.40 1.05
C GLU A 59 0.80 8.26 0.36
N THR A 60 1.44 7.52 -0.55
CA THR A 60 0.78 6.40 -1.22
C THR A 60 0.78 5.13 -0.38
N ASP A 61 1.94 4.67 0.12
CA ASP A 61 2.00 3.46 0.97
C ASP A 61 1.38 3.73 2.36
N GLY A 62 1.44 4.98 2.83
CA GLY A 62 0.76 5.44 4.05
C GLY A 62 -0.76 5.26 4.05
N ALA A 63 -1.40 5.27 2.87
CA ALA A 63 -2.83 5.00 2.74
C ALA A 63 -3.18 3.54 3.08
N GLY A 64 -2.23 2.61 2.96
CA GLY A 64 -2.34 1.20 3.35
C GLY A 64 -2.33 0.95 4.87
N MET A 65 -2.47 1.99 5.70
CA MET A 65 -2.28 1.90 7.15
C MET A 65 -3.55 2.03 7.99
N ASN A 66 -4.67 2.50 7.40
CA ASN A 66 -5.86 2.97 8.13
C ASN A 66 -5.55 4.09 9.15
N LEU A 67 -4.55 4.93 8.87
CA LEU A 67 -4.11 6.03 9.76
C LEU A 67 -4.12 7.40 9.09
N MET A 68 -4.13 7.44 7.77
CA MET A 68 -3.99 8.65 6.96
C MET A 68 -5.35 9.10 6.46
N ASP A 69 -5.62 10.40 6.52
CA ASP A 69 -6.64 11.03 5.70
C ASP A 69 -6.11 11.14 4.26
N ILE A 70 -6.70 10.38 3.35
CA ILE A 70 -6.21 10.29 1.97
C ILE A 70 -6.48 11.56 1.15
N LYS A 71 -7.42 12.41 1.56
CA LYS A 71 -7.73 13.68 0.87
C LYS A 71 -6.78 14.78 1.31
N GLU A 72 -6.57 14.90 2.61
CA GLU A 72 -5.66 15.91 3.19
C GLU A 72 -4.19 15.50 3.09
N ARG A 73 -3.94 14.22 2.76
CA ARG A 73 -2.61 13.61 2.67
C ARG A 73 -1.80 13.73 3.96
N GLN A 74 -2.49 13.62 5.10
CA GLN A 74 -1.93 13.79 6.44
C GLN A 74 -2.44 12.70 7.37
N TRP A 75 -1.76 12.49 8.50
CA TRP A 75 -2.28 11.58 9.51
C TRP A 75 -3.61 12.09 10.08
N SER A 76 -4.57 11.18 10.25
CA SER A 76 -5.82 11.50 10.91
C SER A 76 -5.66 11.35 12.42
N ASN A 77 -5.85 12.45 13.16
CA ASN A 77 -5.81 12.44 14.62
C ASN A 77 -6.77 11.42 15.22
N VAL A 78 -7.99 11.32 14.67
CA VAL A 78 -9.00 10.35 15.13
C VAL A 78 -8.52 8.91 14.95
N ALA A 79 -7.87 8.59 13.81
CA ALA A 79 -7.36 7.25 13.55
C ALA A 79 -6.14 6.91 14.43
N LEU A 80 -5.24 7.89 14.63
CA LEU A 80 -4.07 7.75 15.50
C LEU A 80 -4.49 7.51 16.96
N GLU A 81 -5.38 8.33 17.49
CA GLU A 81 -5.90 8.25 18.87
C GLU A 81 -6.63 6.93 19.13
N ALA A 82 -7.41 6.45 18.14
CA ALA A 82 -8.06 5.15 18.22
C ALA A 82 -7.04 3.98 18.24
N THR A 83 -5.85 4.18 17.66
CA THR A 83 -4.85 3.13 17.51
C THR A 83 -3.94 3.01 18.73
N ALA A 84 -3.15 4.05 19.05
CA ALA A 84 -2.21 4.01 20.16
C ALA A 84 -1.72 5.42 20.56
N PRO A 85 -1.36 5.65 21.83
CA PRO A 85 -0.90 6.96 22.28
C PRO A 85 0.47 7.32 21.72
N TYR A 86 0.68 8.60 21.36
CA TYR A 86 1.94 9.13 20.80
C TYR A 86 2.37 8.50 19.46
N LEU A 87 1.43 7.88 18.73
CA LEU A 87 1.74 7.15 17.51
C LEU A 87 2.34 8.02 16.40
N GLU A 88 1.87 9.26 16.23
CA GLU A 88 2.41 10.17 15.21
C GLU A 88 3.91 10.43 15.36
N GLN A 89 4.40 10.58 16.60
CA GLN A 89 5.82 10.81 16.88
C GLN A 89 6.67 9.61 16.44
N LYS A 90 6.14 8.39 16.60
CA LYS A 90 6.79 7.14 16.20
C LYS A 90 6.74 6.94 14.68
N LEU A 91 5.72 7.45 13.99
CA LEU A 91 5.60 7.37 12.52
C LEU A 91 6.41 8.45 11.80
N GLY A 92 6.53 9.64 12.40
CA GLY A 92 7.03 10.83 11.74
C GLY A 92 6.06 11.41 10.73
N LYS A 93 6.53 12.38 9.95
CA LYS A 93 5.71 13.03 8.92
C LYS A 93 5.58 12.13 7.69
N LEU A 94 4.43 12.25 7.02
CA LEU A 94 4.26 11.79 5.65
C LEU A 94 5.05 12.69 4.69
N ALA A 95 5.38 12.14 3.52
CA ALA A 95 5.97 12.90 2.43
C ALA A 95 5.37 12.48 1.08
N PRO A 96 5.36 13.35 0.06
CA PRO A 96 5.01 12.95 -1.29
C PRO A 96 5.93 11.83 -1.79
N SER A 97 5.39 10.87 -2.54
CA SER A 97 6.14 9.70 -3.02
C SER A 97 7.32 10.08 -3.93
N TYR A 98 7.21 11.18 -4.68
CA TYR A 98 8.29 11.71 -5.51
C TYR A 98 9.31 12.58 -4.74
N ALA A 99 9.13 12.79 -3.43
CA ALA A 99 10.03 13.62 -2.66
C ALA A 99 11.39 12.95 -2.45
N VAL A 100 12.45 13.75 -2.37
CA VAL A 100 13.78 13.29 -1.98
C VAL A 100 13.77 12.94 -0.50
N SER A 101 14.09 11.69 -0.16
CA SER A 101 14.26 11.22 1.22
C SER A 101 15.60 11.68 1.80
N GLY A 102 16.63 11.75 0.97
CA GLY A 102 17.97 12.21 1.33
C GLY A 102 19.01 11.85 0.27
N PHE A 103 20.28 12.03 0.61
CA PHE A 103 21.38 11.48 -0.16
C PHE A 103 21.69 10.06 0.30
N ILE A 104 22.30 9.26 -0.58
CA ILE A 104 22.80 7.94 -0.22
C ILE A 104 23.79 8.04 0.95
N ALA A 105 23.69 7.11 1.90
CA ALA A 105 24.53 7.10 3.08
C ALA A 105 26.02 6.93 2.69
N PRO A 106 26.96 7.55 3.42
CA PRO A 106 28.39 7.39 3.18
C PRO A 106 28.85 5.93 3.15
N TYR A 107 28.16 5.04 3.88
CA TYR A 107 28.41 3.59 3.85
C TYR A 107 28.38 3.03 2.42
N PHE A 108 27.35 3.34 1.62
CA PHE A 108 27.22 2.82 0.26
C PHE A 108 28.16 3.50 -0.72
N ALA A 109 28.39 4.81 -0.56
CA ALA A 109 29.39 5.53 -1.35
C ALA A 109 30.79 4.93 -1.16
N ASN A 110 31.20 4.65 0.07
CA ASN A 110 32.51 4.10 0.37
C ASN A 110 32.65 2.62 0.00
N ARG A 111 31.61 1.81 0.25
CA ARG A 111 31.66 0.35 0.04
C ARG A 111 31.40 -0.07 -1.41
N PHE A 112 30.49 0.61 -2.08
CA PHE A 112 30.01 0.23 -3.41
C PHE A 112 30.23 1.32 -4.47
N HIS A 113 30.95 2.39 -4.13
CA HIS A 113 31.33 3.46 -5.05
C HIS A 113 30.15 4.24 -5.66
N PHE A 114 29.04 4.36 -4.93
CA PHE A 114 27.97 5.30 -5.29
C PHE A 114 28.49 6.74 -5.26
N ASP A 115 27.96 7.58 -6.15
CA ASP A 115 28.14 9.03 -6.04
C ASP A 115 27.53 9.51 -4.71
N LYS A 116 28.30 10.27 -3.92
CA LYS A 116 27.85 10.87 -2.67
C LYS A 116 26.65 11.82 -2.82
N ASN A 117 26.42 12.32 -4.04
CA ASN A 117 25.29 13.17 -4.40
C ASN A 117 24.10 12.37 -4.95
N CYS A 118 24.18 11.03 -4.96
CA CYS A 118 23.08 10.17 -5.39
C CYS A 118 21.87 10.41 -4.48
N LEU A 119 20.76 10.82 -5.09
CA LEU A 119 19.49 11.04 -4.42
C LEU A 119 18.78 9.72 -4.17
N VAL A 120 18.21 9.58 -2.98
CA VAL A 120 17.27 8.52 -2.64
C VAL A 120 15.89 9.16 -2.57
N ILE A 121 14.99 8.75 -3.45
CA ILE A 121 13.57 9.14 -3.45
C ILE A 121 12.82 8.32 -2.39
N GLN A 122 11.71 8.84 -1.85
CA GLN A 122 10.88 8.04 -0.94
C GLN A 122 10.50 6.71 -1.59
N TRP A 123 10.57 5.64 -0.79
CA TRP A 123 10.13 4.33 -1.22
C TRP A 123 8.63 4.22 -1.00
N SER A 124 7.94 3.55 -1.92
CA SER A 124 6.50 3.29 -1.85
C SER A 124 6.21 1.79 -1.90
N GLY A 125 4.93 1.43 -1.78
CA GLY A 125 4.45 0.06 -1.86
C GLY A 125 4.65 -0.56 -3.25
N ASP A 126 4.62 -1.89 -3.31
CA ASP A 126 4.80 -2.65 -4.56
C ASP A 126 3.72 -2.37 -5.61
N ASN A 127 2.46 -2.33 -5.20
CA ASN A 127 1.30 -2.02 -6.04
C ASN A 127 1.35 -0.59 -6.60
N PRO A 128 1.57 0.45 -5.76
CA PRO A 128 1.88 1.81 -6.22
C PRO A 128 3.01 1.90 -7.25
N ASN A 129 4.13 1.20 -7.00
CA ASN A 129 5.27 1.21 -7.91
C ASN A 129 4.96 0.46 -9.22
N SER A 130 4.14 -0.60 -9.15
CA SER A 130 3.66 -1.30 -10.34
C SER A 130 2.79 -0.38 -11.20
N LEU A 131 1.89 0.39 -10.57
CA LEU A 131 1.09 1.40 -11.26
C LEU A 131 1.97 2.45 -11.94
N ALA A 132 2.96 2.99 -11.22
CA ALA A 132 3.90 3.97 -11.75
C ALA A 132 4.69 3.41 -12.96
N GLY A 133 5.10 2.15 -12.91
CA GLY A 133 5.80 1.48 -14.00
C GLY A 133 4.94 1.18 -15.23
N LEU A 134 3.62 1.04 -15.05
CA LEU A 134 2.66 0.80 -16.15
C LEU A 134 2.21 2.08 -16.85
N THR A 135 2.51 3.26 -16.28
CA THR A 135 2.17 4.58 -16.84
C THR A 135 0.70 4.70 -17.26
N LEU A 136 -0.22 4.21 -16.41
CA LEU A 136 -1.65 4.28 -16.69
C LEU A 136 -2.15 5.72 -16.60
N GLU A 137 -3.13 6.07 -17.45
CA GLU A 137 -3.85 7.34 -17.45
C GLU A 137 -5.27 7.20 -16.88
N ALA A 138 -5.96 8.32 -16.67
CA ALA A 138 -7.35 8.30 -16.24
C ALA A 138 -8.22 7.58 -17.29
N GLY A 139 -8.98 6.57 -16.85
CA GLY A 139 -9.76 5.69 -17.71
C GLY A 139 -9.08 4.37 -18.07
N ASP A 140 -7.78 4.24 -17.79
CA ASP A 140 -7.09 2.96 -17.94
C ASP A 140 -7.39 2.01 -16.78
N LEU A 141 -7.35 0.72 -17.11
CA LEU A 141 -7.51 -0.39 -16.17
C LEU A 141 -6.35 -1.35 -16.36
N ALA A 142 -5.64 -1.68 -15.28
CA ALA A 142 -4.69 -2.78 -15.27
C ALA A 142 -5.24 -3.96 -14.46
N ILE A 143 -5.03 -5.16 -14.97
CA ILE A 143 -5.40 -6.40 -14.29
C ILE A 143 -4.15 -7.27 -14.15
N SER A 144 -3.68 -7.44 -12.92
CA SER A 144 -2.66 -8.42 -12.58
C SER A 144 -3.32 -9.76 -12.27
N LEU A 145 -3.08 -10.74 -13.14
CA LEU A 145 -3.61 -12.09 -13.00
C LEU A 145 -2.57 -12.99 -12.32
N GLY A 146 -2.82 -13.33 -11.06
CA GLY A 146 -1.91 -14.16 -10.25
C GLY A 146 -2.66 -15.23 -9.46
N THR A 147 -2.05 -15.72 -8.38
CA THR A 147 -2.73 -16.58 -7.39
C THR A 147 -3.96 -15.87 -6.80
N SER A 148 -3.89 -14.55 -6.67
CA SER A 148 -5.03 -13.65 -6.52
C SER A 148 -5.00 -12.64 -7.66
N ASP A 149 -6.17 -12.17 -8.07
CA ASP A 149 -6.27 -11.15 -9.12
C ASP A 149 -6.36 -9.77 -8.49
N THR A 150 -5.63 -8.83 -9.05
CA THR A 150 -5.66 -7.43 -8.62
C THR A 150 -6.04 -6.55 -9.79
N VAL A 151 -7.07 -5.74 -9.60
CA VAL A 151 -7.53 -4.76 -10.58
C VAL A 151 -7.14 -3.37 -10.08
N PHE A 152 -6.50 -2.58 -10.94
CA PHE A 152 -6.11 -1.21 -10.70
C PHE A 152 -6.86 -0.29 -11.65
N GLY A 153 -7.48 0.77 -11.14
CA GLY A 153 -8.00 1.88 -11.94
C GLY A 153 -7.54 3.21 -11.37
N ILE A 154 -7.53 4.24 -12.21
CA ILE A 154 -7.21 5.63 -11.84
C ILE A 154 -8.49 6.48 -11.85
N THR A 155 -8.68 7.30 -10.82
CA THR A 155 -9.80 8.24 -10.73
C THR A 155 -9.44 9.45 -9.87
N ASP A 156 -9.99 10.61 -10.20
CA ASP A 156 -9.88 11.81 -9.35
C ASP A 156 -10.94 11.83 -8.23
N GLU A 157 -12.03 11.08 -8.39
CA GLU A 157 -13.18 11.10 -7.49
C GLU A 157 -13.56 9.68 -7.03
N PRO A 158 -12.75 9.06 -6.15
CA PRO A 158 -13.01 7.71 -5.69
C PRO A 158 -14.29 7.67 -4.85
N GLN A 159 -15.21 6.79 -5.24
CA GLN A 159 -16.45 6.56 -4.50
C GLN A 159 -16.21 5.58 -3.33
N PRO A 160 -16.74 5.87 -2.13
CA PRO A 160 -16.60 4.96 -0.99
C PRO A 160 -17.17 3.56 -1.28
N CYS A 161 -16.39 2.52 -1.01
CA CYS A 161 -16.79 1.13 -1.22
C CYS A 161 -16.10 0.21 -0.22
N LEU A 162 -16.84 -0.62 0.51
CA LEU A 162 -16.30 -1.47 1.58
C LEU A 162 -15.30 -2.54 1.11
N GLU A 163 -15.21 -2.77 -0.19
CA GLU A 163 -14.34 -3.78 -0.80
C GLU A 163 -13.12 -3.19 -1.50
N SER A 164 -13.08 -1.87 -1.70
CA SER A 164 -11.98 -1.21 -2.41
C SER A 164 -10.90 -0.69 -1.46
N HIS A 165 -9.70 -0.58 -2.02
CA HIS A 165 -8.58 0.11 -1.44
C HIS A 165 -8.24 1.33 -2.32
N VAL A 166 -8.31 2.52 -1.75
CA VAL A 166 -8.08 3.79 -2.45
C VAL A 166 -6.81 4.41 -1.91
N PHE A 167 -5.81 4.57 -2.75
CA PHE A 167 -4.53 5.18 -2.38
C PHE A 167 -4.25 6.41 -3.26
N PRO A 168 -3.60 7.47 -2.73
CA PRO A 168 -3.12 8.56 -3.57
C PRO A 168 -2.14 8.04 -4.64
N ILE A 169 -2.19 8.56 -5.86
CA ILE A 169 -1.22 8.15 -6.89
C ILE A 169 0.17 8.73 -6.55
N PRO A 170 1.26 7.95 -6.72
CA PRO A 170 2.59 8.39 -6.32
C PRO A 170 3.16 9.50 -7.21
N VAL A 171 2.68 9.62 -8.45
CA VAL A 171 3.18 10.58 -9.46
C VAL A 171 2.23 11.75 -9.73
N ASP A 172 0.93 11.60 -9.45
CA ASP A 172 -0.07 12.65 -9.59
C ASP A 172 -0.64 13.05 -8.22
N THR A 173 -0.57 14.36 -7.95
CA THR A 173 -1.07 14.95 -6.71
C THR A 173 -2.59 14.95 -6.59
N LYS A 174 -3.33 14.76 -7.70
CA LYS A 174 -4.81 14.82 -7.69
C LYS A 174 -5.48 13.46 -7.80
N GLY A 175 -4.93 12.56 -8.60
CA GLY A 175 -5.52 11.25 -8.81
C GLY A 175 -5.35 10.28 -7.64
N PHE A 176 -6.26 9.32 -7.60
CA PHE A 176 -6.27 8.16 -6.72
C PHE A 176 -6.22 6.88 -7.54
N MET A 177 -5.45 5.91 -7.04
CA MET A 177 -5.54 4.53 -7.50
C MET A 177 -6.59 3.80 -6.69
N VAL A 178 -7.48 3.09 -7.38
CA VAL A 178 -8.46 2.20 -6.77
C VAL A 178 -8.04 0.77 -7.07
N MET A 179 -7.88 -0.01 -6.01
CA MET A 179 -7.45 -1.39 -6.06
C MET A 179 -8.55 -2.31 -5.52
N LEU A 180 -8.88 -3.32 -6.32
CA LEU A 180 -9.76 -4.43 -5.94
C LEU A 180 -8.95 -5.73 -5.96
N VAL A 181 -9.04 -6.50 -4.87
CA VAL A 181 -8.27 -7.74 -4.71
C VAL A 181 -9.22 -8.92 -4.62
N TYR A 182 -9.17 -9.80 -5.62
CA TYR A 182 -9.96 -11.01 -5.70
C TYR A 182 -9.10 -12.22 -5.30
N LYS A 183 -9.47 -12.86 -4.19
CA LYS A 183 -8.77 -14.06 -3.69
C LYS A 183 -8.86 -15.25 -4.66
N ASN A 184 -9.94 -15.31 -5.44
CA ASN A 184 -10.21 -16.39 -6.39
C ASN A 184 -9.46 -16.14 -7.72
N GLY A 185 -8.13 -16.22 -7.68
CA GLY A 185 -7.27 -16.02 -8.85
C GLY A 185 -7.05 -17.32 -9.63
N SER A 186 -5.77 -17.64 -9.88
CA SER A 186 -5.38 -18.71 -10.81
C SER A 186 -5.99 -20.07 -10.50
N LEU A 187 -6.03 -20.49 -9.23
CA LEU A 187 -6.58 -21.79 -8.85
C LEU A 187 -8.06 -21.93 -9.21
N THR A 188 -8.83 -20.85 -9.06
CA THR A 188 -10.25 -20.84 -9.44
C THR A 188 -10.41 -20.82 -10.97
N ARG A 189 -9.59 -20.03 -11.68
CA ARG A 189 -9.59 -20.01 -13.15
C ARG A 189 -9.22 -21.37 -13.75
N GLU A 190 -8.16 -22.01 -13.25
CA GLU A 190 -7.73 -23.34 -13.67
C GLU A 190 -8.80 -24.39 -13.36
N GLY A 191 -9.42 -24.34 -12.18
CA GLY A 191 -10.53 -25.22 -11.82
C GLY A 191 -11.74 -25.05 -12.75
N ALA A 192 -12.12 -23.80 -13.08
CA ALA A 192 -13.19 -23.52 -14.02
C ALA A 192 -12.84 -24.00 -15.44
N LEU A 193 -11.63 -23.73 -15.93
CA LEU A 193 -11.19 -24.21 -17.24
C LEU A 193 -11.21 -25.74 -17.29
N THR A 194 -10.74 -26.40 -16.24
CA THR A 194 -10.76 -27.86 -16.14
C THR A 194 -12.19 -28.41 -16.11
N TYR A 195 -13.13 -27.73 -15.45
CA TYR A 195 -14.53 -28.16 -15.36
C TYR A 195 -15.29 -27.95 -16.67
N TRP A 196 -15.20 -26.76 -17.25
CA TRP A 196 -15.98 -26.36 -18.44
C TRP A 196 -15.36 -26.82 -19.77
N PHE A 197 -14.04 -27.00 -19.81
CA PHE A 197 -13.31 -27.46 -21.00
C PHE A 197 -12.71 -28.85 -20.81
N ASN A 198 -13.27 -29.67 -19.91
CA ASN A 198 -12.93 -31.09 -19.84
C ASN A 198 -13.30 -31.77 -21.19
N PRO A 199 -12.34 -32.34 -21.92
CA PRO A 199 -12.62 -33.02 -23.18
C PRO A 199 -13.64 -34.17 -23.03
N GLN A 200 -13.70 -34.81 -21.87
CA GLN A 200 -14.67 -35.87 -21.56
C GLN A 200 -16.10 -35.34 -21.39
N LEU A 201 -16.28 -34.10 -20.92
CA LEU A 201 -17.59 -33.45 -20.82
C LEU A 201 -18.00 -32.84 -22.17
N LEU A 202 -17.07 -32.25 -22.92
CA LEU A 202 -17.32 -31.71 -24.27
C LEU A 202 -17.79 -32.79 -25.27
N LEU A 203 -17.32 -34.04 -25.14
CA LEU A 203 -17.78 -35.17 -25.94
C LEU A 203 -19.25 -35.56 -25.66
N GLN A 204 -19.80 -35.27 -24.48
CA GLN A 204 -21.22 -35.54 -24.18
C GLN A 204 -22.17 -34.51 -24.83
N TRP A 205 -21.67 -33.30 -25.14
CA TRP A 205 -22.46 -32.25 -25.80
C TRP A 205 -22.55 -32.42 -27.32
N HIS A 206 -21.68 -33.22 -27.94
CA HIS A 206 -21.74 -33.54 -29.38
C HIS A 206 -22.72 -34.68 -29.74
N HIS A 207 -23.42 -35.24 -28.75
CA HIS A 207 -24.38 -36.34 -28.95
C HIS A 207 -25.83 -35.96 -28.60
N ILE A 208 -26.17 -34.67 -28.58
CA ILE A 208 -27.54 -34.15 -28.48
C ILE A 208 -27.91 -33.44 -29.78
#